data_AF-A0A835H2M3-F1
#
_entry.id   AF-A0A835H2M3-F1
#
_cell.length_a   1.000
_cell.length_b   1.000
_cell.length_c   1.000
_cell.angle_alpha   90.00
_cell.angle_beta   90.00
_cell.angle_gamma   90.00
#
_symmetry.space_group_name_H-M   'P 1'
#
loop_
_entity.id
_entity.type
_entity.pdbx_description
1 polymer ?
#
loop_
_entity_poly.entity_id
_entity_poly.type
_entity_poly.pdbx_seq_one_letter_code
_entity_poly.pdbx_strand_id
1 'polypeptide(L)'
;MWERTLVVNGFSKAFAMTGWRLGYLAGPPHFEQACGKIQSQATSGASSISQKAGVAALGLGYAGEAVSVYLRQFHFQDTVISQASTVTVGVRMFVVTALFY
;
A
#
# COMPACT_ATOMS: atom_id res chain seq x y z
N MET A 1 1.97 11.67 20.90
CA MET A 1 1.03 10.80 20.15
C MET A 1 1.70 9.54 19.61
N TRP A 2 2.98 9.59 19.20
CA TRP A 2 3.78 8.45 18.71
C TRP A 2 3.68 7.16 19.55
N GLU A 3 3.71 7.26 20.87
CA GLU A 3 3.65 6.10 21.78
C GLU A 3 2.35 5.28 21.72
N ARG A 4 1.34 5.76 20.99
CA ARG A 4 0.04 5.10 20.82
C ARG A 4 -0.29 4.86 19.35
N THR A 5 0.69 4.98 18.46
CA THR A 5 0.47 4.85 17.01
C THR A 5 1.23 3.64 16.47
N LEU A 6 0.51 2.78 15.77
CA LEU A 6 1.10 1.70 14.97
C LEU A 6 0.88 2.04 13.50
N VAL A 7 1.98 2.10 12.75
CA VAL A 7 1.95 2.33 11.30
C VAL A 7 2.03 0.98 10.61
N VAL A 8 1.04 0.67 9.78
CA VAL A 8 1.02 -0.53 8.95
C VAL A 8 1.05 -0.10 7.49
N ASN A 9 1.97 -0.68 6.72
CA ASN A 9 2.10 -0.39 5.30
C ASN A 9 2.66 -1.61 4.55
N GLY A 10 2.70 -1.57 3.22
CA GLY A 10 3.22 -2.67 2.42
C GLY A 10 3.39 -2.34 0.95
N PHE A 11 3.75 -3.37 0.19
CA PHE A 11 4.25 -3.19 -1.18
C PHE A 11 3.21 -3.49 -2.26
N SER A 12 2.08 -4.11 -1.88
CA SER A 12 1.06 -4.62 -2.81
C SER A 12 0.49 -3.56 -3.75
N LYS A 13 0.35 -2.32 -3.26
CA LYS A 13 -0.37 -1.24 -3.94
C LYS A 13 0.60 -0.27 -4.64
N ALA A 14 1.55 0.29 -3.90
CA ALA A 14 2.50 1.26 -4.44
C ALA A 14 3.44 0.67 -5.51
N PHE A 15 3.80 -0.61 -5.37
CA PHE A 15 4.79 -1.27 -6.24
C PHE A 15 4.21 -2.42 -7.07
N ALA A 16 2.88 -2.54 -7.15
CA ALA A 16 2.19 -3.63 -7.84
C ALA A 16 2.63 -5.06 -7.38
N MET A 17 3.00 -5.22 -6.10
CA MET A 17 3.54 -6.47 -5.56
C MET A 17 2.48 -7.36 -4.86
N THR A 18 1.25 -7.44 -5.38
CA THR A 18 0.12 -8.13 -4.71
C THR A 18 0.41 -9.60 -4.35
N GLY A 19 1.06 -10.33 -5.26
CA GLY A 19 1.44 -11.73 -5.08
C GLY A 19 2.68 -11.97 -4.20
N TRP A 20 3.43 -10.93 -3.85
CA TRP A 20 4.72 -11.07 -3.16
C TRP A 20 4.57 -11.18 -1.64
N ARG A 21 3.39 -10.86 -1.11
CA ARG A 21 3.04 -11.05 0.31
C ARG A 21 4.00 -10.33 1.26
N LEU A 22 4.31 -9.06 0.98
CA LEU A 22 5.23 -8.24 1.77
C LEU A 22 4.55 -7.01 2.37
N GLY A 23 4.71 -6.85 3.67
CA GLY A 23 4.24 -5.70 4.45
C GLY A 23 5.07 -5.54 5.72
N TYR A 24 4.90 -4.43 6.41
CA TYR A 24 5.61 -4.12 7.65
C TYR A 24 4.72 -3.35 8.62
N LEU A 25 5.12 -3.39 9.89
CA LEU A 25 4.56 -2.63 10.98
C LEU A 25 5.71 -1.87 11.65
N ALA A 26 5.48 -0.61 12.01
CA ALA A 26 6.39 0.22 12.79
C ALA A 26 5.63 0.85 13.96
N GLY A 27 6.24 0.86 15.14
CA GLY A 27 5.57 1.39 16.34
C GLY A 27 6.46 1.43 17.58
N PRO A 28 5.87 1.61 18.77
CA PRO A 28 6.62 1.57 20.01
C PRO A 28 7.24 0.19 20.27
N PRO A 29 8.45 0.11 20.84
CA PRO A 29 9.19 -1.15 20.98
C PRO A 29 8.41 -2.27 21.70
N HIS A 30 7.57 -1.93 22.67
CA HIS A 30 6.78 -2.92 23.41
C HIS A 30 5.71 -3.60 22.53
N PHE A 31 5.13 -2.89 21.56
CA PHE A 31 4.22 -3.48 20.58
C PHE A 31 4.97 -4.32 19.56
N GLU A 32 6.10 -3.84 19.05
CA GLU A 32 6.91 -4.57 18.06
C GLU A 32 7.36 -5.93 18.61
N GLN A 33 7.82 -5.97 19.88
CA GLN A 33 8.19 -7.21 20.56
C GLN A 33 7.01 -8.16 20.74
N ALA A 34 5.84 -7.65 21.11
CA ALA A 34 4.63 -8.45 21.26
C ALA A 34 4.16 -9.05 19.91
N CYS A 35 4.13 -8.22 18.86
CA CYS A 35 3.81 -8.67 17.50
C CYS A 35 4.82 -9.69 16.98
N GLY A 36 6.11 -9.49 17.22
CA GLY A 36 7.16 -10.45 16.85
C GLY A 36 6.98 -11.81 17.52
N LYS A 37 6.57 -11.84 18.80
CA LYS A 37 6.24 -13.10 19.51
C LYS A 37 5.03 -13.82 18.90
N ILE A 38 3.98 -13.09 18.54
CA ILE A 38 2.81 -13.68 17.89
C ILE A 38 3.19 -14.21 16.51
N GLN A 39 3.92 -13.40 15.73
CA GLN A 39 4.35 -13.78 14.39
C GLN A 39 5.19 -15.06 14.42
N SER A 40 6.15 -15.20 15.34
CA SER A 40 7.02 -16.38 15.42
C SER A 40 6.27 -17.68 15.70
N GLN A 41 5.10 -17.62 16.35
CA GLN A 41 4.24 -18.78 16.58
C GLN A 41 3.29 -19.06 15.39
N ALA A 42 3.06 -18.08 14.52
CA ALA A 42 2.15 -18.21 13.39
C ALA A 42 2.87 -18.52 12.06
N THR A 43 4.06 -17.95 11.84
CA THR A 43 4.81 -18.05 10.58
C THR A 43 6.28 -17.67 10.75
N SER A 44 7.16 -18.19 9.89
CA SER A 44 8.58 -17.83 9.83
C SER A 44 8.86 -16.43 9.25
N GLY A 45 7.82 -15.64 8.93
CA GLY A 45 7.91 -14.31 8.36
C GLY A 45 7.79 -14.27 6.84
N ALA A 46 7.98 -13.08 6.25
CA ALA A 46 7.89 -12.89 4.80
C ALA A 46 9.02 -13.63 4.07
N SER A 47 8.76 -14.09 2.84
CA SER A 47 9.75 -14.85 2.06
C SER A 47 11.03 -14.03 1.81
N SER A 48 12.19 -14.69 1.79
CA SER A 48 13.49 -14.04 1.55
C SER A 48 13.56 -13.35 0.17
N ILE A 49 12.94 -13.96 -0.84
CA ILE A 49 12.81 -13.40 -2.20
C ILE A 49 12.01 -12.10 -2.14
N SER A 50 10.86 -12.11 -1.47
CA SER A 50 10.02 -10.93 -1.30
C SER A 50 10.76 -9.83 -0.57
N GLN A 51 11.49 -10.14 0.50
CA GLN A 51 12.29 -9.15 1.24
C GLN A 51 13.32 -8.47 0.33
N LYS A 52 14.06 -9.23 -0.50
CA LYS A 52 15.03 -8.66 -1.45
C LYS A 52 14.36 -7.79 -2.52
N ALA A 53 13.21 -8.21 -3.06
CA ALA A 53 12.42 -7.39 -3.96
C ALA A 53 11.92 -6.10 -3.29
N GLY A 54 11.56 -6.16 -2.00
CA GLY A 54 11.19 -4.99 -1.21
C GLY A 54 12.34 -3.98 -1.06
N VAL A 55 13.57 -4.45 -0.84
CA VAL A 55 14.76 -3.56 -0.82
C VAL A 55 14.94 -2.87 -2.18
N ALA A 56 14.81 -3.61 -3.28
CA ALA A 56 14.89 -3.03 -4.62
C ALA A 56 13.77 -1.99 -4.86
N ALA A 57 12.55 -2.28 -4.41
CA ALA A 57 11.42 -1.35 -4.51
C ALA A 57 11.64 -0.06 -3.70
N LEU A 58 12.17 -0.14 -2.48
CA LEU A 58 12.54 1.03 -1.68
C LEU A 58 13.72 1.81 -2.30
N GLY A 59 14.60 1.13 -3.03
CA GLY A 59 15.72 1.73 -3.74
C GLY A 59 15.33 2.57 -4.97
N LEU A 60 14.07 2.54 -5.42
CA LEU A 60 13.57 3.33 -6.55
C LEU A 60 13.50 4.84 -6.26
N GLY A 61 13.78 5.26 -5.03
CA GLY A 61 13.72 6.66 -4.59
C GLY A 61 12.32 7.11 -4.19
N TYR A 62 12.22 8.31 -3.62
CA TYR A 62 10.96 8.87 -3.16
C TYR A 62 10.01 9.09 -4.34
N ALA A 63 8.91 8.32 -4.38
CA ALA A 63 7.94 8.33 -5.48
C ALA A 63 8.62 8.20 -6.87
N GLY A 64 9.55 7.24 -6.99
CA GLY A 64 10.30 6.98 -8.21
C GLY A 64 9.43 6.92 -9.47
N GLU A 65 10.03 7.14 -10.63
CA GLU A 65 9.31 7.34 -11.91
C GLU A 65 8.29 6.23 -12.19
N ALA A 66 8.61 4.98 -11.88
CA ALA A 66 7.71 3.84 -12.02
C ALA A 66 6.40 3.98 -11.22
N VAL A 67 6.47 4.48 -9.98
CA VAL A 67 5.29 4.74 -9.14
C VAL A 67 4.51 5.93 -9.70
N SER A 68 5.20 6.96 -10.20
CA SER A 68 4.55 8.15 -10.77
C SER A 68 3.72 7.84 -12.02
N VAL A 69 4.19 6.93 -12.89
CA VAL A 69 3.44 6.46 -14.07
C VAL A 69 2.18 5.73 -13.64
N TYR A 70 2.28 4.86 -12.63
CA TYR A 70 1.14 4.12 -12.11
C TYR A 70 0.08 5.04 -11.49
N LEU A 71 0.51 6.04 -10.73
CA LEU A 71 -0.39 7.06 -10.17
C LEU A 71 -1.10 7.86 -11.27
N ARG A 72 -0.38 8.27 -12.33
CA ARG A 72 -0.99 8.98 -13.47
C ARG A 72 -2.10 8.15 -14.13
N GLN A 73 -1.88 6.84 -14.28
CA GLN A 73 -2.87 5.95 -14.87
C GLN A 73 -4.15 5.87 -14.02
N PHE A 74 -4.02 5.78 -12.69
CA PHE A 74 -5.19 5.78 -11.81
C PHE A 74 -5.97 7.09 -11.85
N HIS A 75 -5.27 8.24 -11.81
CA HIS A 75 -5.94 9.53 -11.92
C HIS A 75 -6.70 9.68 -13.26
N PHE A 76 -6.16 9.13 -14.35
CA PHE A 76 -6.86 9.09 -15.63
C PHE A 76 -8.13 8.24 -15.56
N GLN A 77 -8.05 7.04 -14.97
CA GLN A 77 -9.20 6.16 -14.78
C GLN A 77 -10.28 6.83 -13.92
N ASP A 78 -9.91 7.45 -12.80
CA ASP A 78 -10.84 8.17 -11.91
C ASP A 78 -11.54 9.32 -12.64
N THR A 79 -10.80 10.04 -13.49
CA THR A 79 -11.37 11.14 -14.30
C THR A 79 -12.43 10.63 -15.27
N VAL A 80 -12.16 9.51 -15.97
CA VAL A 80 -13.10 8.91 -16.92
C VAL A 80 -14.37 8.44 -16.22
N ILE A 81 -14.24 7.77 -15.07
CA ILE A 81 -15.39 7.25 -14.33
C ILE A 81 -16.23 8.40 -13.74
N SER A 82 -15.58 9.44 -13.23
CA SER A 82 -16.25 10.65 -12.73
C SER A 82 -17.09 11.32 -13.82
N GLN A 83 -16.54 11.49 -15.03
CA GLN A 83 -17.28 12.05 -16.17
C GLN A 83 -18.49 11.19 -16.57
N ALA A 84 -18.33 9.86 -16.60
CA ALA A 84 -19.42 8.94 -16.93
C ALA A 84 -20.59 9.00 -15.91
N SER A 85 -20.29 9.24 -14.64
CA SER A 85 -21.31 9.36 -13.58
C SER A 85 -22.21 10.59 -13.75
N THR A 86 -21.71 11.66 -14.37
CA THR A 86 -22.46 12.91 -14.57
C THR A 86 -23.56 12.75 -15.63
N VAL A 87 -23.44 11.77 -16.52
CA VAL A 87 -24.36 11.55 -17.65
C VAL A 87 -25.48 10.55 -17.28
N THR A 88 -25.32 9.80 -16.18
CA THR A 88 -26.27 8.74 -15.79
C THR A 88 -27.22 9.23 -14.68
N VAL A 89 -28.51 9.37 -15.02
CA VAL A 89 -29.53 9.85 -14.07
C VAL A 89 -29.68 8.88 -12.89
N GLY A 90 -29.54 9.41 -11.67
CA GLY A 90 -29.74 8.66 -10.42
C GLY A 90 -28.48 8.06 -9.79
N VAL A 91 -27.32 8.14 -10.45
CA VAL A 91 -26.05 7.67 -9.90
C VAL A 91 -25.33 8.83 -9.19
N ARG A 92 -24.92 8.61 -7.93
CA ARG A 92 -24.02 9.52 -7.21
C ARG A 92 -22.71 8.82 -6.91
N MET A 93 -21.62 9.43 -7.32
CA MET A 93 -20.28 8.93 -7.09
C MET A 93 -19.52 9.85 -6.14
N PHE A 94 -18.76 9.27 -5.23
CA PHE A 94 -17.83 10.00 -4.37
C PHE A 94 -16.46 9.96 -5.03
N VAL A 95 -15.85 11.13 -5.22
CA VAL A 95 -14.49 11.22 -5.74
C VAL A 95 -13.54 10.76 -4.64
N VAL A 96 -12.84 9.64 -4.86
CA VAL A 96 -11.80 9.14 -3.98
C VAL A 96 -10.47 9.77 -4.39
N THR A 97 -9.76 10.39 -3.45
CA THR A 97 -8.58 11.23 -3.76
C THR A 97 -7.23 10.51 -3.65
N ALA A 98 -7.18 9.29 -3.10
CA ALA A 98 -5.91 8.66 -2.73
C ALA A 98 -5.85 7.13 -2.92
N LEU A 99 -6.96 6.48 -3.27
CA LEU A 99 -7.06 5.03 -3.36
C LEU A 99 -7.89 4.66 -4.59
N PHE A 100 -7.60 3.49 -5.15
CA PHE A 100 -8.36 2.96 -6.29
C PHE A 100 -9.42 1.97 -5.79
N TYR A 101 -10.69 2.32 -5.99
CA TYR A 101 -11.88 1.54 -5.60
C TYR A 101 -12.97 1.62 -6.67
#